data_AF-A0A932GIR1-F1
#
_entry.id   AF-A0A932GIR1-F1
#
_cell.length_a   1.000
_cell.length_b   1.000
_cell.length_c   1.000
_cell.angle_alpha   90.00
_cell.angle_beta   90.00
_cell.angle_gamma   90.00
#
_symmetry.space_group_name_H-M   'P 1'
#
loop_
_entity.id
_entity.type
_entity.pdbx_description
1 polymer ?
#
loop_
_entity_poly.entity_id
_entity_poly.type
_entity_poly.pdbx_seq_one_letter_code
_entity_poly.pdbx_strand_id
1 'polypeptide(L)'
;MSAWHTLNPAPAIQRRVGRLLLVLTTVVVVLVLRLWYLQVLEGERYLVMARNNRLRLRLVEAPRGNLFDRYGQILVDNRPSFDVYVVPEDVTDPERTAARLADLVGMPAEQVAERLAAGRSRPFTPLLLKAGVPDGTMIALEERKLDLPGVSLRIHP
;
A
#
# COMPACT_ATOMS: atom_id res chain seq x y z
N MET A 1 40.18 -18.63 -53.93
CA MET A 1 40.87 -19.06 -52.68
C MET A 1 41.73 -17.91 -52.21
N SER A 2 41.14 -16.90 -51.57
CA SER A 2 40.97 -16.75 -50.11
C SER A 2 42.27 -16.40 -49.39
N ALA A 3 42.69 -15.14 -49.53
CA ALA A 3 43.68 -14.51 -48.66
C ALA A 3 42.93 -13.70 -47.60
N TRP A 4 42.59 -14.34 -46.48
CA TRP A 4 42.12 -13.64 -45.28
C TRP A 4 43.36 -13.15 -44.54
N HIS A 5 43.75 -11.91 -44.82
CA HIS A 5 44.78 -11.20 -44.07
C HIS A 5 44.41 -11.17 -42.59
N THR A 6 45.22 -11.80 -41.75
CA THR A 6 45.18 -11.63 -40.30
C THR A 6 45.54 -10.18 -39.98
N LEU A 7 44.53 -9.32 -39.81
CA LEU A 7 44.70 -7.96 -39.28
C LEU A 7 45.16 -8.10 -37.82
N ASN A 8 46.46 -8.22 -37.62
CA ASN A 8 47.05 -8.21 -36.29
C ASN A 8 47.02 -6.74 -35.81
N PRO A 9 46.18 -6.36 -34.84
CA PRO A 9 46.04 -4.97 -34.47
C PRO A 9 47.37 -4.47 -33.88
N ALA A 10 47.79 -3.26 -34.26
CA ALA A 10 49.04 -2.67 -33.81
C ALA A 10 49.18 -2.77 -32.27
N PRO A 11 50.37 -3.04 -31.71
CA PRO A 11 50.57 -3.32 -30.29
C PRO A 11 50.10 -2.18 -29.37
N ALA A 12 50.04 -0.94 -29.88
CA ALA A 12 49.47 0.21 -29.17
C ALA A 12 47.95 0.08 -28.94
N ILE A 13 47.20 -0.49 -29.88
CA ILE A 13 45.74 -0.70 -29.78
C ILE A 13 45.46 -1.81 -28.77
N GLN A 14 46.21 -2.92 -28.82
CA GLN A 14 46.08 -4.03 -27.87
C GLN A 14 46.29 -3.56 -26.40
N ARG A 15 47.28 -2.70 -26.16
CA ARG A 15 47.54 -2.11 -24.82
C ARG A 15 46.45 -1.14 -24.35
N ARG A 16 45.74 -0.48 -25.26
CA ARG A 16 44.61 0.41 -24.93
C ARG A 16 43.37 -0.41 -24.60
N VAL A 17 43.06 -1.41 -25.42
CA VAL A 17 41.95 -2.35 -25.20
C VAL A 17 42.13 -3.12 -23.88
N GLY A 18 43.33 -3.61 -23.59
CA GLY A 18 43.62 -4.30 -22.33
C GLY A 18 43.41 -3.41 -21.09
N ARG A 19 43.76 -2.12 -21.17
CA ARG A 19 43.49 -1.15 -20.09
C ARG A 19 42.00 -0.89 -19.90
N LEU A 20 41.24 -0.74 -20.99
CA LEU A 20 39.79 -0.56 -20.92
C LEU A 20 39.09 -1.78 -20.33
N LEU A 21 39.50 -2.98 -20.74
CA LEU A 21 38.97 -4.23 -20.19
C LEU A 21 39.30 -4.36 -18.70
N LEU A 22 40.52 -4.03 -18.27
CA LEU A 22 40.89 -4.04 -16.86
C LEU A 22 39.99 -3.11 -16.04
N VAL A 23 39.76 -1.88 -16.52
CA VAL A 23 38.88 -0.91 -15.85
C VAL A 23 37.46 -1.44 -15.78
N LEU A 24 36.92 -1.96 -16.89
CA LEU A 24 35.58 -2.52 -16.93
C LEU A 24 35.42 -3.69 -15.96
N THR A 25 36.35 -4.64 -15.97
CA THR A 25 36.34 -5.78 -15.05
C THR A 25 36.41 -5.32 -13.60
N THR A 26 37.25 -4.33 -13.29
CA THR A 26 37.36 -3.76 -11.94
C THR A 26 36.03 -3.16 -11.48
N VAL A 27 35.36 -2.39 -12.34
CA VAL A 27 34.04 -1.82 -12.04
C VAL A 27 33.01 -2.92 -11.78
N VAL A 28 32.96 -3.94 -12.63
CA VAL A 28 32.03 -5.07 -12.47
C VAL A 28 32.28 -5.80 -11.15
N VAL A 29 33.54 -6.05 -10.79
CA VAL A 29 33.90 -6.70 -9.52
C VAL A 29 33.43 -5.87 -8.33
N VAL A 30 33.62 -4.55 -8.35
CA VAL A 30 33.14 -3.65 -7.29
C VAL A 30 31.61 -3.72 -7.15
N LEU A 31 30.88 -3.72 -8.26
CA LEU A 31 29.41 -3.84 -8.25
C LEU A 31 28.95 -5.19 -7.69
N VAL A 32 29.60 -6.30 -8.08
CA VAL A 32 29.29 -7.63 -7.56
C VAL A 32 29.55 -7.72 -6.06
N LEU A 33 30.67 -7.16 -5.57
CA LEU A 33 30.97 -7.11 -4.14
C LEU A 33 29.93 -6.26 -3.37
N ARG A 34 29.52 -5.12 -3.94
CA ARG A 34 28.47 -4.28 -3.34
C ARG A 34 27.14 -5.01 -3.27
N LEU A 35 26.78 -5.74 -4.33
CA LEU A 35 25.55 -6.54 -4.37
C LEU A 35 25.60 -7.66 -3.32
N TRP A 36 26.72 -8.38 -3.22
CA TRP A 36 26.92 -9.42 -2.20
C TRP A 36 26.81 -8.85 -0.79
N TYR A 37 27.40 -7.68 -0.52
CA TYR A 37 27.26 -6.99 0.76
C TYR A 37 25.79 -6.70 1.11
N LEU A 38 25.03 -6.14 0.16
CA LEU A 38 23.61 -5.83 0.37
C LEU A 38 22.75 -7.08 0.59
N GLN A 39 23.07 -8.18 -0.10
CA GLN A 39 22.29 -9.42 -0.02
C GLN A 39 22.65 -10.29 1.19
N VAL A 40 23.94 -10.36 1.57
CA VAL A 40 24.42 -11.27 2.62
C VAL A 40 24.50 -10.59 3.97
N LEU A 41 25.10 -9.40 4.06
CA LEU A 41 25.22 -8.69 5.34
C LEU A 41 23.94 -7.92 5.69
N GLU A 42 23.34 -7.23 4.72
CA GLU A 42 22.13 -6.43 4.95
C GLU A 42 20.83 -7.14 4.56
N GLY A 43 20.92 -8.38 4.03
CA GLY A 43 19.79 -9.14 3.54
C GLY A 43 18.69 -9.33 4.57
N GLU A 44 19.04 -9.82 5.77
CA GLU A 44 18.08 -10.01 6.86
C GLU A 44 17.38 -8.70 7.26
N ARG A 45 18.11 -7.58 7.28
CA ARG A 45 17.55 -6.26 7.61
C ARG A 45 16.53 -5.83 6.57
N TYR A 46 16.86 -5.94 5.28
CA TYR A 46 15.92 -5.60 4.21
C TYR A 46 14.75 -6.58 4.14
N LEU A 47 14.96 -7.84 4.49
CA LEU A 47 13.92 -8.85 4.55
C LEU A 47 12.93 -8.56 5.68
N VAL A 48 13.40 -8.14 6.86
CA VAL A 48 12.56 -7.67 7.96
C VAL A 48 11.78 -6.42 7.57
N MET A 49 12.43 -5.42 6.95
CA MET A 49 11.73 -4.22 6.46
C MET A 49 10.65 -4.56 5.42
N ALA A 50 10.95 -5.48 4.50
CA ALA A 50 9.98 -5.96 3.50
C ALA A 50 8.83 -6.74 4.14
N ARG A 51 9.08 -7.58 5.16
CA ARG A 51 8.04 -8.27 5.92
C ARG A 51 7.14 -7.28 6.67
N ASN A 52 7.71 -6.27 7.32
CA ASN A 52 6.94 -5.25 8.02
C ASN A 52 6.08 -4.41 7.08
N ASN A 53 6.56 -4.14 5.85
CA ASN A 53 5.75 -3.49 4.83
C ASN A 53 4.64 -4.40 4.26
N ARG A 54 4.79 -5.73 4.34
CA ARG A 54 3.82 -6.70 3.79
C ARG A 54 2.78 -7.18 4.82
N LEU A 55 3.13 -7.24 6.10
CA LEU A 55 2.29 -7.81 7.15
C LEU A 55 1.76 -6.70 8.07
N ARG A 56 0.63 -6.11 7.69
CA ARG A 56 -0.16 -5.31 8.63
C ARG A 56 -1.05 -6.26 9.43
N LEU A 57 -0.59 -6.67 10.62
CA LEU A 57 -1.40 -7.47 11.54
C LEU A 57 -2.67 -6.69 11.89
N ARG A 58 -3.82 -7.15 11.40
CA ARG A 58 -5.14 -6.65 11.76
C ARG A 58 -5.76 -7.67 12.69
N LEU A 59 -5.86 -7.34 13.99
CA LEU A 59 -6.67 -8.15 14.91
C LEU A 59 -8.13 -8.06 14.43
N VAL A 60 -8.74 -9.22 14.20
CA VAL A 60 -10.18 -9.33 13.96
C VAL A 60 -10.79 -9.68 15.30
N GLU A 61 -11.63 -8.80 15.84
CA GLU A 61 -12.36 -9.08 17.07
C GLU A 61 -13.36 -10.21 16.82
N ALA A 62 -13.52 -11.11 17.79
CA ALA A 62 -14.53 -12.15 17.72
C ALA A 62 -15.91 -11.55 18.07
N PRO A 63 -16.98 -11.86 17.34
CA PRO A 63 -18.33 -11.42 17.69
C PRO A 63 -18.73 -11.98 19.06
N ARG A 64 -19.44 -11.17 19.85
CA ARG A 64 -20.03 -11.63 21.12
C ARG A 64 -21.22 -12.55 20.81
N GLY A 65 -21.42 -13.58 21.63
CA GLY A 65 -22.58 -14.44 21.52
C GLY A 65 -23.87 -13.73 21.92
N ASN A 66 -24.99 -14.12 21.30
CA ASN A 66 -26.30 -13.60 21.65
C ASN A 66 -26.71 -14.08 23.06
N LEU A 67 -27.24 -13.18 23.88
CA LEU A 67 -27.77 -13.52 25.21
C LEU A 67 -29.27 -13.79 25.10
N PHE A 68 -29.69 -14.95 25.60
CA PHE A 68 -31.08 -15.38 25.60
C PHE A 68 -31.65 -15.41 27.02
N ASP A 69 -32.94 -15.09 27.16
CA ASP A 69 -33.70 -15.35 28.38
C ASP A 69 -34.03 -16.86 28.51
N ARG A 70 -34.52 -17.29 29.68
CA ARG A 70 -34.99 -18.65 29.99
C ARG A 70 -36.04 -19.20 29.02
N TYR A 71 -36.71 -18.33 28.27
CA TYR A 71 -37.70 -18.69 27.25
C TYR A 71 -37.16 -18.65 25.81
N GLY A 72 -35.83 -18.51 25.64
CA GLY A 72 -35.19 -18.46 24.32
C GLY A 72 -35.36 -17.13 23.58
N GLN A 73 -35.82 -16.08 24.25
CA GLN A 73 -35.95 -14.73 23.67
C GLN A 73 -34.60 -14.00 23.73
N ILE A 74 -34.22 -13.34 22.64
CA ILE A 74 -32.96 -12.58 22.56
C ILE A 74 -33.08 -11.31 23.42
N LEU A 75 -32.20 -11.16 24.41
CA LEU A 75 -32.09 -9.97 25.26
C LEU A 75 -31.02 -9.01 24.75
N VAL A 76 -29.91 -9.55 24.23
CA VAL A 76 -28.81 -8.79 23.64
C VAL A 76 -28.38 -9.49 22.36
N ASP A 77 -28.45 -8.74 21.26
CA ASP A 77 -28.03 -9.15 19.93
C ASP A 77 -26.77 -8.40 19.54
N ASN A 78 -25.86 -9.05 18.82
CA ASN A 78 -24.67 -8.41 18.30
C ASN A 78 -24.92 -7.99 16.85
N ARG A 79 -25.09 -6.70 16.61
CA ARG A 79 -25.27 -6.16 15.25
C ARG A 79 -23.94 -5.61 14.74
N PRO A 80 -23.43 -6.10 13.61
CA PRO A 80 -22.19 -5.59 13.05
C PRO A 80 -22.33 -4.10 12.75
N SER A 81 -21.37 -3.30 13.19
CA SER A 81 -21.31 -1.89 12.85
C SER A 81 -20.35 -1.66 11.68
N PHE A 82 -20.81 -0.91 10.68
CA PHE A 82 -20.01 -0.55 9.53
C PHE A 82 -19.39 0.83 9.73
N ASP A 83 -18.07 0.91 9.59
CA ASP A 83 -17.33 2.14 9.74
C ASP A 83 -16.70 2.54 8.41
N VAL A 84 -16.85 3.83 8.05
CA VAL A 84 -16.27 4.39 6.82
C VAL A 84 -14.88 4.92 7.13
N TYR A 85 -13.88 4.40 6.44
CA TYR A 85 -12.50 4.86 6.49
C TYR A 85 -12.07 5.46 5.16
N VAL A 86 -11.22 6.48 5.21
CA VAL A 86 -10.57 7.02 4.02
C VAL A 86 -9.06 7.08 4.18
N VAL A 87 -8.35 6.69 3.12
CA VAL A 87 -6.91 6.87 2.97
C VAL A 87 -6.66 8.12 2.12
N PRO A 88 -6.16 9.23 2.70
CA PRO A 88 -6.01 10.49 1.97
C PRO A 88 -5.15 10.40 0.70
N GLU A 89 -4.11 9.56 0.69
CA GLU A 89 -3.25 9.37 -0.49
C GLU A 89 -3.99 8.78 -1.69
N ASP A 90 -4.92 7.86 -1.44
CA ASP A 90 -5.64 7.14 -2.49
C ASP A 90 -6.80 7.99 -3.06
N VAL A 91 -7.06 9.17 -2.48
CA VAL A 91 -8.10 10.11 -2.94
C VAL A 91 -7.53 11.00 -4.04
N THR A 92 -7.96 10.78 -5.28
CA THR A 92 -7.51 11.57 -6.44
C THR A 92 -7.99 13.02 -6.42
N ASP A 93 -9.23 13.24 -6.00
CA ASP A 93 -9.86 14.56 -5.96
C ASP A 93 -10.58 14.76 -4.61
N PRO A 94 -9.96 15.46 -3.65
CA PRO A 94 -10.51 15.62 -2.30
C PRO A 94 -11.85 16.37 -2.26
N GLU A 95 -12.04 17.38 -3.11
CA GLU A 95 -13.26 18.21 -3.11
C GLU A 95 -14.44 17.43 -3.67
N ARG A 96 -14.25 16.77 -4.81
CA ARG A 96 -15.28 15.93 -5.42
C ARG A 96 -15.62 14.71 -4.56
N THR A 97 -14.61 14.11 -3.93
CA THR A 97 -14.80 12.97 -3.03
C THR A 97 -15.51 13.40 -1.75
N ALA A 98 -15.18 14.58 -1.20
CA ALA A 98 -15.87 15.13 -0.04
C ALA A 98 -17.35 15.41 -0.31
N ALA A 99 -17.68 16.02 -1.46
CA ALA A 99 -19.07 16.27 -1.85
C ALA A 99 -19.88 14.96 -2.00
N ARG A 100 -19.30 13.95 -2.66
CA ARG A 100 -19.96 12.65 -2.85
C ARG A 100 -20.14 11.88 -1.55
N LEU A 101 -19.13 11.92 -0.68
CA LEU A 101 -19.19 11.28 0.63
C LEU A 101 -20.16 11.99 1.57
N ALA A 102 -20.26 13.32 1.49
CA ALA A 102 -21.18 14.11 2.30
C ALA A 102 -22.63 13.62 2.15
N ASP A 103 -23.07 13.45 0.90
CA ASP A 103 -24.43 12.98 0.58
C ASP A 103 -24.68 11.55 1.05
N LEU A 104 -23.71 10.66 0.84
CA LEU A 104 -23.85 9.23 1.18
C LEU A 104 -23.81 8.98 2.69
N VAL A 105 -22.87 9.65 3.37
CA VAL A 105 -22.56 9.44 4.77
C VAL A 105 -23.42 10.34 5.66
N GLY A 106 -24.15 11.31 5.09
CA GLY A 106 -25.01 12.25 5.83
C GLY A 106 -24.19 13.16 6.75
N MET A 107 -23.07 13.68 6.26
CA MET A 107 -22.23 14.65 6.96
C MET A 107 -22.01 15.88 6.05
N PRO A 108 -21.85 17.09 6.58
CA PRO A 108 -21.52 18.24 5.76
C PRO A 108 -20.20 18.04 5.00
N ALA A 109 -20.16 18.45 3.73
CA ALA A 109 -18.96 18.34 2.88
C ALA A 109 -17.75 19.05 3.49
N GLU A 110 -17.97 20.16 4.20
CA GLU A 110 -16.94 20.90 4.92
C GLU A 110 -16.26 20.05 6.00
N GLN A 111 -17.03 19.30 6.79
CA GLN A 111 -16.48 18.41 7.83
C GLN A 111 -15.70 17.24 7.22
N VAL A 112 -16.16 16.71 6.09
CA VAL A 112 -15.46 15.65 5.35
C VAL A 112 -14.12 16.19 4.81
N ALA A 113 -14.13 17.37 4.21
CA ALA A 113 -12.94 18.02 3.67
C ALA A 113 -11.93 18.38 4.78
N GLU A 114 -12.40 18.85 5.93
CA GLU A 114 -11.55 19.15 7.09
C GLU A 114 -10.85 17.89 7.61
N ARG A 115 -11.57 16.77 7.74
CA ARG A 115 -10.98 15.50 8.16
C ARG A 115 -9.97 14.98 7.14
N LEU A 116 -10.27 15.08 5.85
CA LEU A 116 -9.34 14.75 4.78
C LEU A 116 -8.07 15.61 4.84
N ALA A 117 -8.22 16.91 5.10
CA ALA A 117 -7.10 17.84 5.25
C ALA A 117 -6.24 17.51 6.47
N ALA A 118 -6.85 17.21 7.61
CA ALA A 118 -6.15 16.80 8.84
C ALA A 118 -5.37 15.47 8.63
N GLY A 119 -5.94 14.56 7.84
CA GLY A 119 -5.33 13.29 7.46
C GLY A 119 -4.10 13.40 6.56
N ARG A 120 -3.85 14.54 5.89
CA ARG A 120 -2.67 14.75 5.03
C ARG A 120 -1.34 14.61 5.77
N SER A 121 -1.33 14.80 7.08
CA SER A 121 -0.15 14.56 7.93
C SER A 121 0.28 13.09 7.96
N ARG A 122 -0.64 12.16 7.66
CA ARG A 122 -0.40 10.70 7.62
C ARG A 122 -1.11 10.10 6.39
N PRO A 123 -0.60 10.35 5.18
CA PRO A 123 -1.32 10.10 3.92
C PRO A 123 -1.72 8.64 3.71
N PHE A 124 -0.91 7.69 4.19
CA PHE A 124 -1.15 6.24 4.07
C PHE A 124 -1.93 5.63 5.25
N THR A 125 -2.38 6.44 6.21
CA THR A 125 -3.11 5.96 7.38
C THR A 125 -4.62 6.10 7.17
N PRO A 126 -5.40 4.99 7.20
CA PRO A 126 -6.85 5.07 7.12
C PRO A 126 -7.41 5.90 8.29
N LEU A 127 -8.13 6.96 7.96
CA LEU A 127 -8.82 7.85 8.88
C LEU A 127 -10.28 7.47 9.00
N LEU A 128 -10.80 7.37 10.22
CA LEU A 128 -12.22 7.13 10.47
C LEU A 128 -13.04 8.40 10.11
N LEU A 129 -13.94 8.26 9.14
CA LEU A 129 -14.84 9.32 8.71
C LEU A 129 -16.18 9.26 9.45
N LYS A 130 -16.80 8.09 9.52
CA LYS A 130 -18.04 7.91 10.28
C LYS A 130 -18.11 6.50 10.82
N ALA A 131 -18.46 6.39 12.10
CA ALA A 131 -18.72 5.12 12.75
C ALA A 131 -20.20 4.76 12.65
N GLY A 132 -20.50 3.47 12.52
CA GLY A 132 -21.86 2.93 12.59
C GLY A 132 -22.80 3.48 11.51
N VAL A 133 -22.41 3.41 10.23
CA VAL A 133 -23.31 3.77 9.13
C VAL A 133 -24.42 2.73 8.96
N PRO A 134 -25.66 3.16 8.65
CA PRO A 134 -26.77 2.26 8.36
C PRO A 134 -26.49 1.36 7.15
N ASP A 135 -27.13 0.19 7.09
CA ASP A 135 -26.96 -0.77 6.00
C ASP A 135 -27.21 -0.15 4.62
N GLY A 136 -28.19 0.75 4.50
CA GLY A 136 -28.46 1.47 3.25
C GLY A 136 -27.29 2.34 2.79
N THR A 137 -26.61 3.01 3.72
CA THR A 137 -25.40 3.80 3.41
C THR A 137 -24.22 2.90 3.06
N MET A 138 -24.06 1.77 3.74
CA MET A 138 -23.05 0.76 3.39
C MET A 138 -23.25 0.28 1.95
N ILE A 139 -24.47 -0.12 1.57
CA ILE A 139 -24.78 -0.62 0.23
C ILE A 139 -24.47 0.45 -0.82
N ALA A 140 -24.91 1.69 -0.59
CA ALA A 140 -24.66 2.79 -1.51
C ALA A 140 -23.16 3.12 -1.68
N LEU A 141 -22.34 2.91 -0.64
CA LEU A 141 -20.89 3.06 -0.70
C LEU A 141 -20.22 1.91 -1.46
N GLU A 142 -20.65 0.66 -1.23
CA GLU A 142 -20.16 -0.53 -1.96
C GLU A 142 -20.43 -0.43 -3.46
N GLU A 143 -21.63 0.01 -3.86
CA GLU A 143 -22.00 0.20 -5.27
C GLU A 143 -21.11 1.23 -5.99
N ARG A 144 -20.68 2.27 -5.26
CA ARG A 144 -19.90 3.40 -5.80
C ARG A 144 -18.41 3.31 -5.47
N LYS A 145 -17.93 2.14 -5.06
CA LYS A 145 -16.53 1.94 -4.64
C LYS A 145 -15.51 2.29 -5.71
N LEU A 146 -15.84 2.07 -6.99
CA LEU A 146 -14.99 2.45 -8.13
C LEU A 146 -14.92 3.97 -8.33
N ASP A 147 -15.99 4.69 -7.95
CA ASP A 147 -16.11 6.14 -8.07
C ASP A 147 -15.53 6.90 -6.85
N LEU A 148 -15.14 6.16 -5.82
CA LEU A 148 -14.69 6.64 -4.52
C LEU A 148 -13.33 6.02 -4.15
N PRO A 149 -12.26 6.29 -4.93
CA PRO A 149 -10.94 5.76 -4.63
C PRO A 149 -10.46 6.24 -3.25
N GLY A 150 -9.85 5.33 -2.48
CA GLY A 150 -9.40 5.59 -1.12
C GLY A 150 -10.45 5.45 -0.02
N VAL A 151 -11.73 5.23 -0.36
CA VAL A 151 -12.78 4.92 0.62
C VAL A 151 -12.86 3.42 0.87
N SER A 152 -12.88 3.01 2.14
CA SER A 152 -12.99 1.61 2.53
C SER A 152 -13.96 1.44 3.70
N LEU A 153 -14.73 0.35 3.68
CA LEU A 153 -15.60 -0.03 4.78
C LEU A 153 -14.87 -1.02 5.69
N ARG A 154 -14.99 -0.82 7.00
CA ARG A 154 -14.56 -1.79 8.00
C ARG A 154 -15.74 -2.27 8.80
N ILE A 155 -15.87 -3.58 8.87
CA ILE A 155 -16.87 -4.26 9.67
C ILE A 155 -16.28 -4.44 11.06
N HIS A 156 -16.99 -3.94 12.06
CA HIS A 156 -16.75 -4.25 13.47
C HIS A 156 -17.83 -5.25 13.91
N PRO A 157 -17.44 -6.38 14.53
CA PRO A 157 -18.38 -7.39 14.98
C PRO A 157 -19.29 -6.88 16.08
#